data_AF-A0A6J3CB34-F1
#
_entry.id   AF-A0A6J3CB34-F1
#
_cell.length_a   1.000
_cell.length_b   1.000
_cell.length_c   1.000
_cell.angle_alpha   90.00
_cell.angle_beta   90.00
_cell.angle_gamma   90.00
#
_symmetry.space_group_name_H-M   'P 1'
#
loop_
_entity.id
_entity.type
_entity.pdbx_description
1 polymer ?
#
loop_
_entity_poly.entity_id
_entity_poly.type
_entity_poly.pdbx_seq_one_letter_code
_entity_poly.pdbx_strand_id
1 'polypeptide(L)'
;MNMNMQQREEKQLEATLQAILNKVNDLKGAIQALITKLETEHETINWPTFLDNYAILSGHLTGLSKILQAELASSLRSRIVLPLQLSCERDEALVRLTEGRVPACTHDLVPDLLRTKPEPQAEQRLQQFNHKASTLSYDTAQKQVAQFAKVVSHVWEIISKGREDWEGESMRSA
;
A
#
# COMPACT_ATOMS: atom_id res chain seq x y z
N MET A 1 17.16 30.21 -6.96
CA MET A 1 16.85 29.00 -6.18
C MET A 1 18.19 28.32 -5.87
N ASN A 2 18.53 28.11 -4.58
CA ASN A 2 19.88 27.71 -4.16
C ASN A 2 20.20 26.26 -4.61
N MET A 3 21.30 26.06 -5.35
CA MET A 3 21.77 24.72 -5.79
C MET A 3 21.90 23.70 -4.65
N ASN A 4 22.29 24.13 -3.44
CA ASN A 4 22.39 23.25 -2.26
C ASN A 4 21.03 22.73 -1.76
N MET A 5 19.95 23.48 -1.96
CA MET A 5 18.61 23.08 -1.54
C MET A 5 18.04 22.01 -2.49
N GLN A 6 18.28 22.19 -3.79
CA GLN A 6 17.85 21.27 -4.85
C GLN A 6 18.56 19.90 -4.72
N GLN A 7 19.86 19.87 -4.44
CA GLN A 7 20.59 18.61 -4.21
C GLN A 7 20.09 17.84 -2.97
N ARG A 8 19.65 18.55 -1.93
CA ARG A 8 19.12 17.91 -0.72
C ARG A 8 17.76 17.26 -0.98
N GLU A 9 16.89 17.94 -1.73
CA GLU A 9 15.58 17.42 -2.13
C GLU A 9 15.71 16.20 -3.03
N GLU A 10 16.66 16.19 -3.97
CA GLU A 10 16.93 15.06 -4.86
C GLU A 10 17.40 13.82 -4.08
N LYS A 11 18.36 13.99 -3.16
CA LYS A 11 18.80 12.88 -2.29
C LYS A 11 17.68 12.33 -1.41
N GLN A 12 16.83 13.20 -0.87
CA GLN A 12 15.70 12.78 -0.06
C GLN A 12 14.65 12.00 -0.87
N LEU A 13 14.42 12.43 -2.11
CA LEU A 13 13.56 11.70 -3.05
C LEU A 13 14.14 10.31 -3.35
N GLU A 14 15.43 10.22 -3.69
CA GLU A 14 16.08 8.95 -4.01
C GLU A 14 16.00 7.96 -2.83
N ALA A 15 16.26 8.44 -1.61
CA ALA A 15 16.08 7.65 -0.39
C ALA A 15 14.63 7.18 -0.21
N THR A 16 13.65 8.02 -0.53
CA THR A 16 12.23 7.68 -0.45
C THR A 16 11.85 6.61 -1.47
N LEU A 17 12.31 6.76 -2.72
CA LEU A 17 12.08 5.78 -3.78
C LEU A 17 12.71 4.43 -3.44
N GLN A 18 13.94 4.43 -2.90
CA GLN A 18 14.59 3.20 -2.47
C GLN A 18 13.83 2.51 -1.32
N ALA A 19 13.29 3.28 -0.36
CA ALA A 19 12.48 2.73 0.71
C ALA A 19 11.18 2.08 0.19
N ILE A 20 10.51 2.74 -0.77
CA ILE A 20 9.31 2.19 -1.43
C ILE A 20 9.67 0.91 -2.20
N LEU A 21 10.75 0.94 -2.98
CA LEU A 21 11.20 -0.20 -3.76
C LEU A 21 11.50 -1.42 -2.89
N ASN A 22 12.19 -1.22 -1.76
CA ASN A 22 12.45 -2.28 -0.80
C ASN A 22 11.16 -2.89 -0.25
N LYS A 23 10.15 -2.09 0.09
CA LYS A 23 8.84 -2.60 0.56
C LYS A 23 8.04 -3.32 -0.51
N VAL A 24 8.11 -2.87 -1.76
CA VAL A 24 7.48 -3.57 -2.88
C VAL A 24 8.16 -4.93 -3.11
N ASN A 25 9.49 -5.00 -2.99
CA ASN A 25 10.23 -6.26 -3.09
C ASN A 25 9.89 -7.23 -1.94
N ASP A 26 9.79 -6.74 -0.71
CA ASP A 26 9.34 -7.55 0.44
C ASP A 26 7.94 -8.14 0.18
N LEU A 27 7.00 -7.30 -0.29
CA LEU A 27 5.64 -7.73 -0.61
C LEU A 27 5.62 -8.76 -1.75
N LYS A 28 6.39 -8.51 -2.81
CA LYS A 28 6.54 -9.46 -3.92
C LYS A 28 7.05 -10.82 -3.42
N GLY A 29 8.09 -10.82 -2.60
CA GLY A 29 8.65 -12.05 -2.02
C GLY A 29 7.64 -12.80 -1.17
N ALA A 30 6.87 -12.09 -0.34
CA ALA A 30 5.81 -12.69 0.47
C ALA A 30 4.66 -13.28 -0.39
N ILE A 31 4.29 -12.62 -1.50
CA ILE A 31 3.27 -13.13 -2.43
C ILE A 31 3.79 -14.40 -3.09
N GLN A 32 5.02 -14.38 -3.58
CA GLN A 32 5.64 -15.54 -4.22
C GLN A 32 5.73 -16.72 -3.24
N ALA A 33 6.15 -16.48 -1.99
CA ALA A 33 6.21 -17.52 -0.97
C ALA A 33 4.84 -18.15 -0.69
N LEU A 34 3.77 -17.34 -0.62
CA LEU A 34 2.42 -17.87 -0.43
C LEU A 34 1.95 -18.67 -1.64
N ILE A 35 2.18 -18.18 -2.87
CA ILE A 35 1.83 -18.90 -4.10
C ILE A 35 2.54 -20.24 -4.16
N THR A 36 3.86 -20.26 -3.97
CA THR A 36 4.64 -21.50 -3.98
C THR A 36 4.10 -22.48 -2.95
N LYS A 37 3.80 -22.01 -1.74
CA LYS A 37 3.26 -22.86 -0.68
C LYS A 37 1.89 -23.43 -1.04
N LEU A 38 1.01 -22.63 -1.65
CA LEU A 38 -0.28 -23.11 -2.14
C LEU A 38 -0.10 -24.14 -3.25
N GLU A 39 0.87 -23.95 -4.15
CA GLU A 39 1.10 -24.91 -5.23
C GLU A 39 1.69 -26.23 -4.73
N THR A 40 2.65 -26.18 -3.80
CA THR A 40 3.38 -27.38 -3.34
C THR A 40 2.73 -28.09 -2.15
N GLU A 41 2.01 -27.37 -1.28
CA GLU A 41 1.50 -27.88 0.00
C GLU A 41 -0.03 -27.76 0.11
N HIS A 42 -0.79 -27.60 -0.99
CA HIS A 42 -2.26 -27.43 -0.92
C HIS A 42 -2.99 -28.54 -0.14
N GLU A 43 -2.50 -29.78 -0.20
CA GLU A 43 -3.13 -30.91 0.51
C GLU A 43 -2.75 -30.98 1.99
N THR A 44 -1.62 -30.36 2.38
CA THR A 44 -1.03 -30.50 3.73
C THR A 44 -1.07 -29.21 4.54
N ILE A 45 -1.34 -28.07 3.90
CA ILE A 45 -1.42 -26.77 4.56
C ILE A 45 -2.61 -26.72 5.52
N ASN A 46 -2.32 -26.38 6.77
CA ASN A 46 -3.36 -26.13 7.76
C ASN A 46 -3.77 -24.64 7.77
N TRP A 47 -5.01 -24.39 8.17
CA TRP A 47 -5.58 -23.04 8.19
C TRP A 47 -4.79 -22.01 9.02
N PRO A 48 -4.27 -22.34 10.23
CA PRO A 48 -3.42 -21.42 10.98
C PRO A 48 -2.17 -20.99 10.19
N THR A 49 -1.49 -21.94 9.56
CA THR A 49 -0.29 -21.66 8.77
C THR A 49 -0.60 -20.78 7.56
N PHE A 50 -1.74 -21.00 6.91
CA PHE A 50 -2.20 -20.12 5.83
C PHE A 50 -2.46 -18.70 6.34
N LEU A 51 -3.16 -18.56 7.47
CA LEU A 51 -3.44 -17.27 8.09
C LEU A 51 -2.17 -16.51 8.51
N ASP A 52 -1.16 -17.20 9.02
CA ASP A 52 0.12 -16.58 9.36
C ASP A 52 0.81 -15.99 8.12
N ASN A 53 0.80 -16.72 6.99
CA ASN A 53 1.35 -16.20 5.73
C ASN A 53 0.53 -15.02 5.19
N TYR A 54 -0.80 -15.07 5.34
CA TYR A 54 -1.67 -13.94 4.99
C TYR A 54 -1.43 -12.73 5.89
N ALA A 55 -1.18 -12.94 7.19
CA ALA A 55 -0.86 -11.87 8.14
C ALA A 55 0.45 -11.16 7.76
N ILE A 56 1.46 -11.90 7.29
CA ILE A 56 2.72 -11.34 6.77
C ILE A 56 2.43 -10.43 5.57
N LEU A 57 1.64 -10.88 4.59
CA LEU A 57 1.24 -10.07 3.44
C LEU A 57 0.52 -8.78 3.85
N SER A 58 -0.44 -8.90 4.77
CA SER A 58 -1.17 -7.76 5.33
C SER A 58 -0.24 -6.78 6.04
N GLY A 59 0.77 -7.28 6.76
CA GLY A 59 1.82 -6.49 7.39
C GLY A 59 2.65 -5.69 6.38
N HIS A 60 3.12 -6.33 5.31
CA HIS A 60 3.85 -5.66 4.23
C HIS A 60 3.01 -4.59 3.54
N LEU A 61 1.74 -4.90 3.23
CA LEU A 61 0.82 -3.95 2.59
C LEU A 61 0.54 -2.74 3.49
N THR A 62 0.32 -2.97 4.79
CA THR A 62 0.12 -1.92 5.78
C THR A 62 1.38 -1.05 5.90
N GLY A 63 2.56 -1.67 5.92
CA GLY A 63 3.84 -0.96 5.93
C GLY A 63 4.02 -0.07 4.69
N LEU A 64 3.72 -0.60 3.51
CA LEU A 64 3.76 0.15 2.25
C LEU A 64 2.77 1.33 2.28
N SER A 65 1.53 1.09 2.70
CA SER A 65 0.51 2.14 2.82
C SER A 65 0.96 3.28 3.74
N LYS A 66 1.60 2.97 4.88
CA LYS A 66 2.13 3.99 5.80
C LYS A 66 3.20 4.86 5.14
N ILE A 67 4.13 4.27 4.37
CA ILE A 67 5.16 5.04 3.66
C ILE A 67 4.54 5.93 2.58
N LEU A 68 3.56 5.41 1.84
CA LEU A 68 2.86 6.16 0.78
C LEU A 68 1.95 7.27 1.31
N GLN A 69 1.41 7.12 2.52
CA GLN A 69 0.58 8.14 3.19
C GLN A 69 1.43 9.19 3.92
N ALA A 70 2.65 8.84 4.34
CA ALA A 70 3.54 9.75 5.04
C ALA A 70 3.95 10.97 4.19
N GLU A 71 4.38 12.04 4.86
CA GLU A 71 4.87 13.26 4.20
C GLU A 71 6.01 13.00 3.21
N LEU A 72 6.79 11.92 3.37
CA LEU A 72 7.85 11.54 2.42
C LEU A 72 7.32 11.35 0.99
N ALA A 73 6.14 10.75 0.82
CA ALA A 73 5.53 10.52 -0.48
C ALA A 73 4.74 11.72 -1.02
N SER A 74 4.55 12.78 -0.21
CA SER A 74 3.87 14.01 -0.68
C SER A 74 4.63 14.68 -1.81
N SER A 75 5.97 14.60 -1.79
CA SER A 75 6.88 15.08 -2.84
C SER A 75 6.69 14.38 -4.19
N LEU A 76 6.12 13.17 -4.20
CA LEU A 76 5.83 12.42 -5.42
C LEU A 76 4.53 12.90 -6.09
N ARG A 77 3.59 13.49 -5.34
CA ARG A 77 2.29 13.91 -5.88
C ARG A 77 2.40 15.03 -6.90
N SER A 78 3.43 15.86 -6.80
CA SER A 78 3.69 16.96 -7.73
C SER A 78 4.62 16.56 -8.88
N ARG A 79 4.96 15.28 -9.02
CA ARG A 79 5.87 14.77 -10.05
C ARG A 79 5.13 13.81 -10.98
N ILE A 80 5.51 13.82 -12.24
CA ILE A 80 4.98 12.93 -13.27
C ILE A 80 6.10 12.07 -13.83
N VAL A 81 5.79 10.81 -14.10
CA VAL A 81 6.68 9.90 -14.82
C VAL A 81 6.32 9.96 -16.29
N LEU A 82 7.29 10.27 -17.13
CA LEU A 82 7.16 10.30 -18.58
C LEU A 82 8.23 9.40 -19.20
N PRO A 83 7.88 8.51 -20.14
CA PRO A 83 8.89 7.80 -20.91
C PRO A 83 9.67 8.79 -21.79
N LEU A 84 11.00 8.83 -21.64
CA LEU A 84 11.86 9.72 -22.44
C LEU A 84 12.17 9.15 -23.83
N GLN A 85 12.29 7.82 -23.90
CA GLN A 85 12.58 7.10 -25.13
C GLN A 85 11.82 5.76 -25.11
N LEU A 86 11.27 5.40 -26.26
CA LEU A 86 10.66 4.10 -26.51
C LEU A 86 11.53 3.36 -27.52
N SER A 87 11.77 2.08 -27.28
CA SER A 87 12.60 1.24 -28.13
C SER A 87 12.07 -0.19 -28.15
N CYS A 88 12.20 -0.83 -29.31
CA CYS A 88 11.97 -2.27 -29.46
C CYS A 88 13.25 -3.08 -29.24
N GLU A 89 14.39 -2.40 -29.03
CA GLU A 89 15.65 -3.05 -28.73
C GLU A 89 15.64 -3.56 -27.29
N ARG A 90 16.15 -4.78 -27.12
CA ARG A 90 16.26 -5.44 -25.83
C ARG A 90 17.21 -4.67 -24.93
N ASP A 91 16.73 -4.28 -23.76
CA ASP A 91 17.52 -3.62 -22.73
C ASP A 91 17.87 -4.63 -21.63
N GLU A 92 19.14 -5.07 -21.61
CA GLU A 92 19.61 -6.06 -20.63
C GLU A 92 19.56 -5.55 -19.17
N ALA A 93 19.68 -4.24 -18.95
CA ALA A 93 19.55 -3.67 -17.61
C ALA A 93 18.10 -3.76 -17.13
N LEU A 94 17.15 -3.45 -18.01
CA LEU A 94 15.71 -3.57 -17.74
C LEU A 94 15.28 -5.02 -17.54
N VAL A 95 15.78 -5.93 -18.38
CA VAL A 95 15.57 -7.39 -18.25
C VAL A 95 16.05 -7.84 -16.88
N ARG A 96 17.26 -7.46 -16.46
CA ARG A 96 17.80 -7.85 -15.16
C ARG A 96 16.97 -7.28 -14.00
N LEU A 97 16.60 -6.00 -14.05
CA LEU A 97 15.81 -5.34 -13.01
C LEU A 97 14.39 -5.91 -12.88
N THR A 98 13.80 -6.33 -13.99
CA THR A 98 12.44 -6.87 -14.02
C THR A 98 12.39 -8.39 -13.94
N GLU A 99 13.53 -9.06 -13.73
CA GLU A 99 13.64 -10.53 -13.72
C GLU A 99 13.06 -11.16 -15.00
N GLY A 100 13.38 -10.57 -16.15
CA GLY A 100 12.97 -11.05 -17.47
C GLY A 100 11.54 -10.71 -17.89
N ARG A 101 10.77 -10.02 -17.05
CA ARG A 101 9.36 -9.69 -17.34
C ARG A 101 9.19 -8.58 -18.38
N VAL A 102 10.13 -7.63 -18.45
CA VAL A 102 10.08 -6.50 -19.38
C VAL A 102 11.36 -6.49 -20.22
N PRO A 103 11.31 -6.88 -21.50
CA PRO A 103 12.48 -6.94 -22.36
C PRO A 103 12.89 -5.57 -22.93
N ALA A 104 11.94 -4.66 -23.10
CA ALA A 104 12.15 -3.33 -23.66
C ALA A 104 10.97 -2.40 -23.31
N CYS A 105 11.20 -1.09 -23.36
CA CYS A 105 10.14 -0.06 -23.22
C CYS A 105 9.49 0.22 -24.58
N THR A 106 8.58 -0.65 -24.99
CA THR A 106 7.89 -0.58 -26.29
C THR A 106 6.62 0.27 -26.24
N HIS A 107 6.15 0.71 -27.42
CA HIS A 107 4.94 1.54 -27.56
C HIS A 107 3.65 0.86 -27.10
N ASP A 108 3.59 -0.47 -27.15
CA ASP A 108 2.46 -1.29 -26.74
C ASP A 108 2.48 -1.60 -25.23
N LEU A 109 3.65 -1.77 -24.63
CA LEU A 109 3.78 -2.18 -23.22
C LEU A 109 3.79 -1.00 -22.24
N VAL A 110 4.41 0.12 -22.60
CA VAL A 110 4.55 1.28 -21.70
C VAL A 110 3.22 1.85 -21.20
N PRO A 111 2.14 1.93 -22.02
CA PRO A 111 0.83 2.34 -21.52
C PRO A 111 0.33 1.50 -20.35
N ASP A 112 0.58 0.18 -20.38
CA ASP A 112 0.17 -0.72 -19.31
C ASP A 112 1.07 -0.59 -18.07
N LEU A 113 2.39 -0.45 -18.26
CA LEU A 113 3.34 -0.24 -17.16
C LEU A 113 3.12 1.07 -16.40
N LEU A 114 2.69 2.12 -17.10
CA LEU A 114 2.43 3.45 -16.52
C LEU A 114 0.94 3.70 -16.24
N ARG A 115 0.11 2.66 -16.32
CA ARG A 115 -1.33 2.78 -16.10
C ARG A 115 -1.63 3.25 -14.67
N THR A 116 -2.33 4.38 -14.57
CA THR A 116 -2.86 4.91 -13.29
C THR A 116 -4.36 4.69 -13.14
N LYS A 117 -5.03 4.22 -14.20
CA LYS A 117 -6.46 3.91 -14.18
C LYS A 117 -6.70 2.67 -13.30
N PRO A 118 -7.55 2.76 -12.25
CA PRO A 118 -7.82 1.64 -11.36
C PRO A 118 -8.40 0.42 -12.07
N GLU A 119 -8.48 -0.69 -11.35
CA GLU A 119 -9.19 -1.89 -11.83
C GLU A 119 -10.70 -1.64 -11.93
N PRO A 120 -11.42 -2.26 -12.89
CA PRO A 120 -12.84 -2.02 -13.10
C PRO A 120 -13.71 -2.18 -11.85
N GLN A 121 -13.40 -3.17 -11.00
CA GLN A 121 -14.12 -3.39 -9.75
C GLN A 121 -13.90 -2.25 -8.74
N ALA A 122 -12.68 -1.69 -8.70
CA ALA A 122 -12.37 -0.53 -7.85
C ALA A 122 -13.08 0.73 -8.37
N GLU A 123 -13.11 0.93 -9.70
CA GLU A 123 -13.86 2.03 -10.32
C GLU A 123 -15.36 1.96 -10.01
N GLN A 124 -15.97 0.77 -10.15
CA GLN A 124 -17.38 0.57 -9.82
C GLN A 124 -17.69 0.89 -8.36
N ARG A 125 -16.84 0.44 -7.43
CA ARG A 125 -16.99 0.78 -6.00
C ARG A 125 -16.85 2.28 -5.76
N LEU A 126 -15.87 2.94 -6.38
CA LEU A 126 -15.68 4.38 -6.28
C LEU A 126 -16.91 5.15 -6.80
N GLN A 127 -17.47 4.73 -7.93
CA GLN A 127 -18.70 5.32 -8.47
C GLN A 127 -19.89 5.15 -7.52
N GLN A 128 -20.06 3.98 -6.93
CA GLN A 128 -21.10 3.76 -5.92
C GLN A 128 -20.92 4.66 -4.71
N PHE A 129 -19.68 4.84 -4.21
CA PHE A 129 -19.41 5.76 -3.10
C PHE A 129 -19.64 7.22 -3.47
N ASN A 130 -19.22 7.65 -4.65
CA ASN A 130 -19.46 9.01 -5.15
C ASN A 130 -20.96 9.28 -5.32
N HIS A 131 -21.74 8.31 -5.80
CA HIS A 131 -23.19 8.45 -5.90
C HIS A 131 -23.86 8.56 -4.52
N LYS A 132 -23.45 7.74 -3.56
CA LYS A 132 -23.95 7.86 -2.17
C LYS A 132 -23.58 9.23 -1.58
N ALA A 133 -22.35 9.68 -1.79
CA ALA A 133 -21.89 10.97 -1.31
C ALA A 133 -22.67 12.15 -1.93
N SER A 134 -22.98 12.11 -3.23
CA SER A 134 -23.74 13.18 -3.88
C SER A 134 -25.19 13.29 -3.42
N THR A 135 -25.76 12.21 -2.88
CA THR A 135 -27.12 12.21 -2.30
C THR A 135 -27.18 12.75 -0.86
N LEU A 136 -26.04 12.95 -0.20
CA LEU A 136 -25.98 13.48 1.16
C LEU A 136 -25.74 14.99 1.17
N SER A 137 -26.46 15.71 2.04
CA SER A 137 -26.12 17.09 2.34
C SER A 137 -24.88 17.16 3.25
N TYR A 138 -24.06 18.21 3.07
CA TYR A 138 -22.84 18.41 3.86
C TYR A 138 -23.12 18.44 5.38
N ASP A 139 -24.17 19.15 5.81
CA ASP A 139 -24.56 19.24 7.23
C ASP A 139 -24.97 17.88 7.80
N THR A 140 -25.73 17.09 7.04
CA THR A 140 -26.12 15.73 7.45
C THR A 140 -24.90 14.81 7.54
N ALA A 141 -23.99 14.87 6.57
CA ALA A 141 -22.76 14.09 6.57
C ALA A 141 -21.88 14.41 7.79
N GLN A 142 -21.68 15.70 8.09
CA GLN A 142 -20.85 16.12 9.21
C GLN A 142 -21.44 15.68 10.56
N LYS A 143 -22.76 15.80 10.74
CA LYS A 143 -23.45 15.32 11.95
C LYS A 143 -23.30 13.81 12.12
N GLN A 144 -23.49 13.05 11.05
CA GLN A 144 -23.32 11.59 11.08
C GLN A 144 -21.88 11.21 11.43
N VAL A 145 -20.88 11.83 10.80
CA VAL A 145 -19.46 11.57 11.09
C VAL A 145 -19.13 11.86 12.56
N ALA A 146 -19.56 13.00 13.09
CA ALA A 146 -19.33 13.35 14.49
C ALA A 146 -19.99 12.35 15.46
N GLN A 147 -21.21 11.92 15.16
CA GLN A 147 -21.90 10.91 15.96
C GLN A 147 -21.19 9.55 15.92
N PHE A 148 -20.80 9.06 14.74
CA PHE A 148 -20.06 7.80 14.61
C PHE A 148 -18.69 7.87 15.28
N ALA A 149 -17.96 8.97 15.12
CA ALA A 149 -16.67 9.17 15.78
C ALA A 149 -16.81 9.10 17.31
N LYS A 150 -17.87 9.69 17.87
CA LYS A 150 -18.17 9.62 19.31
C LYS A 150 -18.43 8.18 19.76
N VAL A 151 -19.23 7.41 19.01
CA VAL A 151 -19.52 6.00 19.35
C VAL A 151 -18.26 5.15 19.28
N VAL A 152 -17.47 5.28 18.20
CA VAL A 152 -16.23 4.53 18.02
C VAL A 152 -15.22 4.86 19.13
N SER A 153 -15.05 6.14 19.46
CA SER A 153 -14.17 6.58 20.56
C SER A 153 -14.62 6.01 21.90
N HIS A 154 -15.93 6.02 22.18
CA HIS A 154 -16.45 5.50 23.45
C HIS A 154 -16.25 3.98 23.58
N VAL A 155 -16.53 3.22 22.51
CA VAL A 155 -16.26 1.77 22.50
C VAL A 155 -14.78 1.49 22.65
N TRP A 156 -13.93 2.27 21.97
CA TRP A 156 -12.48 2.17 22.12
C TRP A 156 -12.02 2.42 23.56
N GLU A 157 -12.55 3.44 24.24
CA GLU A 157 -12.24 3.71 25.65
C GLU A 157 -12.64 2.55 26.57
N ILE A 158 -13.83 1.98 26.39
CA ILE A 158 -14.29 0.82 27.17
C ILE A 158 -13.32 -0.36 26.99
N ILE A 159 -12.98 -0.69 25.74
CA ILE A 159 -12.06 -1.79 25.43
C ILE A 159 -10.66 -1.51 25.99
N SER A 160 -10.15 -0.29 25.83
CA SER A 160 -8.81 0.10 26.30
C SER A 160 -8.72 0.00 27.82
N LYS A 161 -9.73 0.52 28.53
CA LYS A 161 -9.80 0.45 29.99
C LYS A 161 -9.91 -0.99 30.47
N GLY A 162 -10.75 -1.81 29.83
CA GLY A 162 -10.86 -3.24 30.15
C GLY A 162 -9.53 -3.99 29.97
N ARG A 163 -8.74 -3.62 28.95
CA ARG A 163 -7.40 -4.17 28.75
C ARG A 163 -6.44 -3.78 29.87
N GLU A 164 -6.41 -2.52 30.27
CA GLU A 164 -5.58 -2.03 31.38
C GLU A 164 -5.92 -2.69 32.71
N ASP A 165 -7.22 -2.87 32.99
CA ASP A 165 -7.69 -3.55 34.21
C ASP A 165 -7.24 -5.02 34.23
N TRP A 166 -7.34 -5.75 33.11
CA TRP A 166 -6.88 -7.14 32.99
C TRP A 166 -5.35 -7.29 33.06
N GLU A 167 -4.59 -6.40 32.42
CA GLU A 167 -3.13 -6.37 32.50
C GLU A 167 -2.67 -6.06 33.94
N GLY A 168 -3.36 -5.14 34.63
CA GLY A 168 -3.09 -4.80 36.03
C GLY A 168 -3.42 -5.93 37.02
N GLU A 169 -4.51 -6.66 36.81
CA GLU A 169 -4.90 -7.81 37.65
C GLU A 169 -3.93 -8.98 37.48
N SER A 170 -3.48 -9.25 36.23
CA SER A 170 -2.49 -10.30 35.93
C SER A 170 -1.12 -9.99 36.54
N MET A 171 -0.74 -8.72 36.68
CA MET A 171 0.52 -8.28 37.29
C MET A 171 0.46 -8.22 38.83
N ARG A 172 -0.74 -8.16 39.41
CA ARG A 172 -0.97 -8.26 40.87
C ARG A 172 -1.12 -9.70 41.36
N SER A 173 -1.42 -10.61 40.45
CA SER A 173 -1.65 -12.04 40.72
C SER A 173 -0.41 -12.92 40.46
N ALA A 174 0.72 -12.31 40.06
CA ALA A 174 2.04 -12.91 39.90
C ALA A 174 2.99 -12.37 40.96
#